data_AF-A0A952AJU9-F1
#
_entry.id   AF-A0A952AJU9-F1
#
_cell.length_a   1.000
_cell.length_b   1.000
_cell.length_c   1.000
_cell.angle_alpha   90.00
_cell.angle_beta   90.00
_cell.angle_gamma   90.00
#
_symmetry.space_group_name_H-M   'P 1'
#
loop_
_entity.id
_entity.type
_entity.pdbx_description
1 polymer ?
#
loop_
_entity_poly.entity_id
_entity_poly.type
_entity_poly.pdbx_seq_one_letter_code
_entity_poly.pdbx_strand_id
1 'polypeptide(L)'
;QPNSALDEDAYKRATSVYLPDRVSPMLPEKISNELCSLRPNEDKFTFSAVFEISTKGNIKKSWLGRTVIHSNQRFTYEDVQKIIEEDKGLYHSEILLLNNLAQKFRANRFKKGAINFSSKEVRFKLDENAKPIGIVVKESKESHQLIEEFMLLANKTVAEYVAKLDKKNPIPFPYRVHDQPDEEKLLPFMAFAKKFGHTFNISTPEKIAESFNSLLEEAKGKPEQQVLEQLGIRTMAKAIYTTKNIGHYGLAFDFYCHFTSPIRRYPDILVHRVLQSCLEGKILLDIKMEEKCKHSSEREKAAMDCERAGNKYKQVEFLKDHLGEIFEGVITGVAGFGFWVETLAHKCEGLVSIVSLSDFDDFRLVESDYCLVGKRSGKVFRMGDKVFIKVIAANLDKRQLDYELQFNNSINDSDEKVKTKSTKKSKAEKKKK
;
A
#
# COMPACT_ATOMS: atom_id res chain seq x y z
N GLN A 1 -14.86 26.60 5.01
CA GLN A 1 -16.27 26.43 5.45
C GLN A 1 -17.05 25.77 4.32
N PRO A 2 -18.18 25.09 4.60
CA PRO A 2 -19.05 24.54 3.55
C PRO A 2 -19.43 25.60 2.50
N ASN A 3 -19.54 25.20 1.23
CA ASN A 3 -19.97 26.05 0.10
C ASN A 3 -19.05 27.25 -0.20
N SER A 4 -17.83 27.27 0.35
CA SER A 4 -16.81 28.22 -0.07
C SER A 4 -16.09 27.73 -1.34
N ALA A 5 -15.47 28.62 -2.10
CA ALA A 5 -14.69 28.24 -3.28
C ALA A 5 -13.61 27.17 -2.96
N LEU A 6 -12.99 27.26 -1.78
CA LEU A 6 -12.04 26.27 -1.30
C LEU A 6 -12.69 24.90 -1.04
N ASP A 7 -13.90 24.89 -0.49
CA ASP A 7 -14.64 23.66 -0.23
C ASP A 7 -15.08 22.98 -1.52
N GLU A 8 -15.57 23.76 -2.49
CA GLU A 8 -15.93 23.26 -3.81
C GLU A 8 -14.73 22.67 -4.55
N ASP A 9 -13.56 23.32 -4.51
CA ASP A 9 -12.33 22.78 -5.12
C ASP A 9 -11.86 21.51 -4.40
N ALA A 10 -11.87 21.51 -3.06
CA ALA A 10 -11.53 20.33 -2.27
C ALA A 10 -12.48 19.16 -2.54
N TYR A 11 -13.78 19.42 -2.70
CA TYR A 11 -14.77 18.43 -3.10
C TYR A 11 -14.49 17.90 -4.51
N LYS A 12 -14.28 18.79 -5.50
CA LYS A 12 -13.97 18.41 -6.88
C LYS A 12 -12.75 17.49 -6.96
N ARG A 13 -11.68 17.80 -6.20
CA ARG A 13 -10.46 16.99 -6.14
C ARG A 13 -10.66 15.70 -5.33
N ALA A 14 -11.36 15.80 -4.20
CA ALA A 14 -11.66 14.80 -3.16
C ALA A 14 -10.47 14.11 -2.47
N THR A 15 -9.32 13.98 -3.14
CA THR A 15 -8.08 13.44 -2.58
C THR A 15 -6.87 14.12 -3.19
N SER A 16 -5.74 14.11 -2.47
CA SER A 16 -4.44 14.44 -3.07
C SER A 16 -3.93 13.26 -3.91
N VAL A 17 -3.15 13.55 -4.94
CA VAL A 17 -2.51 12.54 -5.82
C VAL A 17 -0.99 12.62 -5.66
N TYR A 18 -0.36 11.50 -5.34
CA TYR A 18 1.08 11.40 -5.05
C TYR A 18 1.83 10.71 -6.20
N LEU A 19 2.36 11.52 -7.11
CA LEU A 19 3.22 11.02 -8.19
C LEU A 19 4.67 10.84 -7.68
N PRO A 20 5.50 10.04 -8.37
CA PRO A 20 6.91 9.87 -8.00
C PRO A 20 7.69 11.16 -7.80
N ASP A 21 7.39 12.18 -8.59
CA ASP A 21 8.13 13.43 -8.72
C ASP A 21 7.44 14.64 -8.08
N ARG A 22 6.14 14.55 -7.78
CA ARG A 22 5.35 15.68 -7.25
C ARG A 22 4.06 15.22 -6.58
N VAL A 23 3.45 16.13 -5.84
CA VAL A 23 2.11 15.95 -5.28
C VAL A 23 1.16 16.94 -5.93
N SER A 24 -0.02 16.46 -6.34
CA SER A 24 -1.15 17.33 -6.66
C SER A 24 -2.05 17.38 -5.42
N PRO A 25 -1.93 18.44 -4.58
CA PRO A 25 -2.61 18.47 -3.30
C PRO A 25 -4.12 18.76 -3.47
N MET A 26 -4.91 18.23 -2.55
CA MET A 26 -6.36 18.50 -2.48
C MET A 26 -6.66 19.94 -2.06
N LEU A 27 -5.83 20.48 -1.16
CA LEU A 27 -5.90 21.85 -0.68
C LEU A 27 -4.70 22.65 -1.19
N PRO A 28 -4.81 23.97 -1.38
CA PRO A 28 -3.68 24.83 -1.72
C PRO A 28 -2.51 24.65 -0.75
N GLU A 29 -1.27 24.69 -1.26
CA GLU A 29 -0.06 24.44 -0.46
C GLU A 29 0.08 25.34 0.76
N LYS A 30 -0.30 26.62 0.64
CA LYS A 30 -0.31 27.55 1.78
C LYS A 30 -1.23 27.08 2.92
N ILE A 31 -2.32 26.36 2.59
CA ILE A 31 -3.22 25.79 3.60
C ILE A 31 -2.66 24.45 4.10
N SER A 32 -2.30 23.54 3.19
CA SER A 32 -1.88 22.19 3.57
C SER A 32 -0.51 22.13 4.26
N ASN A 33 0.48 22.88 3.77
CA ASN A 33 1.87 22.81 4.22
C ASN A 33 2.23 23.84 5.31
N GLU A 34 1.47 24.93 5.44
CA GLU A 34 1.75 25.97 6.43
C GLU A 34 0.68 26.03 7.53
N LEU A 35 -0.56 26.37 7.17
CA LEU A 35 -1.61 26.66 8.15
C LEU A 35 -2.11 25.40 8.88
N CYS A 36 -2.43 24.34 8.14
CA CYS A 36 -2.96 23.09 8.71
C CYS A 36 -1.87 22.07 9.05
N SER A 37 -0.65 22.26 8.55
CA SER A 37 0.49 21.39 8.87
C SER A 37 0.87 21.54 10.34
N LEU A 38 1.02 20.42 11.05
CA LEU A 38 1.40 20.37 12.46
C LEU A 38 2.91 20.56 12.63
N ARG A 39 3.40 21.74 12.22
CA ARG A 39 4.81 22.13 12.28
C ARG A 39 5.30 22.20 13.74
N PRO A 40 6.58 21.84 13.98
CA PRO A 40 7.14 21.92 15.32
C PRO A 40 7.28 23.38 15.76
N ASN A 41 7.19 23.60 17.07
CA ASN A 41 7.39 24.89 17.74
C ASN A 41 6.40 25.98 17.34
N GLU A 42 5.21 25.59 16.90
CA GLU A 42 4.11 26.49 16.51
C GLU A 42 2.80 25.99 17.13
N ASP A 43 1.95 26.91 17.59
CA ASP A 43 0.60 26.57 18.03
C ASP A 43 -0.29 26.25 16.83
N LYS A 44 -0.98 25.11 16.89
CA LYS A 44 -1.85 24.62 15.82
C LYS A 44 -3.21 24.19 16.36
N PHE A 45 -4.26 24.56 15.64
CA PHE A 45 -5.62 24.09 15.93
C PHE A 45 -5.81 22.67 15.42
N THR A 46 -6.35 21.80 16.27
CA THR A 46 -6.57 20.40 15.96
C THR A 46 -7.97 19.94 16.35
N PHE A 47 -8.42 18.88 15.69
CA PHE A 47 -9.51 18.04 16.19
C PHE A 47 -8.87 16.78 16.77
N SER A 48 -8.98 16.60 18.07
CA SER A 48 -8.30 15.54 18.81
C SER A 48 -9.24 14.42 19.21
N ALA A 49 -8.67 13.21 19.21
CA ALA A 49 -9.16 12.08 20.00
C ALA A 49 -8.16 11.82 21.12
N VAL A 50 -8.61 11.95 22.37
CA VAL A 50 -7.79 11.79 23.58
C VAL A 50 -8.24 10.54 24.31
N PHE A 51 -7.29 9.75 24.79
CA PHE A 51 -7.55 8.43 25.37
C PHE A 51 -6.89 8.27 26.74
N GLU A 52 -7.64 7.74 27.70
CA GLU A 52 -7.07 7.18 28.93
C GLU A 52 -6.85 5.68 28.70
N ILE A 53 -5.59 5.24 28.62
CA ILE A 53 -5.21 3.87 28.28
C ILE A 53 -4.43 3.26 29.44
N SER A 54 -4.81 2.04 29.85
CA SER A 54 -4.02 1.30 30.85
C SER A 54 -2.73 0.74 30.27
N THR A 55 -1.76 0.39 31.11
CA THR A 55 -0.51 -0.27 30.69
C THR A 55 -0.71 -1.61 29.96
N LYS A 56 -1.89 -2.23 30.11
CA LYS A 56 -2.31 -3.45 29.39
C LYS A 56 -2.90 -3.16 28.00
N GLY A 57 -3.05 -1.90 27.60
CA GLY A 57 -3.67 -1.51 26.33
C GLY A 57 -5.20 -1.50 26.38
N ASN A 58 -5.81 -1.40 27.57
CA ASN A 58 -7.27 -1.27 27.66
C ASN A 58 -7.66 0.20 27.69
N ILE A 59 -8.53 0.61 26.76
CA ILE A 59 -9.09 1.96 26.71
C ILE A 59 -10.11 2.09 27.85
N LYS A 60 -9.91 3.07 28.73
CA LYS A 60 -10.80 3.37 29.86
C LYS A 60 -11.78 4.47 29.53
N LYS A 61 -11.30 5.53 28.90
CA LYS A 61 -12.10 6.66 28.44
C LYS A 61 -11.56 7.19 27.13
N SER A 62 -12.46 7.80 26.37
CA SER A 62 -12.12 8.60 25.20
C SER A 62 -12.84 9.94 25.28
N TRP A 63 -12.17 10.97 24.76
CA TRP A 63 -12.73 12.30 24.59
C TRP A 63 -12.43 12.79 23.17
N LEU A 64 -13.42 13.41 22.54
CA LEU A 64 -13.32 13.95 21.18
C LEU A 64 -13.62 15.44 21.23
N GLY A 65 -12.79 16.27 20.59
CA GLY A 65 -13.05 17.71 20.55
C GLY A 65 -11.94 18.54 19.92
N ARG A 66 -12.21 19.85 19.81
CA ARG A 66 -11.25 20.83 19.30
C ARG A 66 -10.23 21.18 20.38
N THR A 67 -8.98 21.29 19.99
CA THR A 67 -7.83 21.54 20.85
C THR A 67 -6.84 22.49 20.18
N VAL A 68 -5.90 22.99 20.98
CA VAL A 68 -4.67 23.63 20.49
C VAL A 68 -3.51 22.75 20.93
N ILE A 69 -2.57 22.48 20.02
CA ILE A 69 -1.34 21.74 20.33
C ILE A 69 -0.11 22.57 19.97
N HIS A 70 1.01 22.23 20.60
CA HIS A 70 2.32 22.75 20.29
C HIS A 70 3.28 21.57 20.08
N SER A 71 3.58 21.24 18.82
CA SER A 71 4.43 20.07 18.53
C SER A 71 5.87 20.36 18.94
N ASN A 72 6.43 19.60 19.88
CA ASN A 72 7.79 19.83 20.35
C ASN A 72 8.87 19.37 19.36
N GLN A 73 8.57 18.36 18.54
CA GLN A 73 9.55 17.74 17.66
C GLN A 73 8.89 17.15 16.41
N ARG A 74 9.57 17.34 15.27
CA ARG A 74 9.26 16.64 14.02
C ARG A 74 10.19 15.45 13.87
N PHE A 75 9.63 14.25 13.77
CA PHE A 75 10.37 13.01 13.52
C PHE A 75 10.10 12.48 12.11
N THR A 76 11.08 11.81 11.53
CA THR A 76 10.88 10.87 10.41
C THR A 76 10.64 9.46 10.93
N TYR A 77 10.11 8.56 10.08
CA TYR A 77 9.95 7.16 10.47
C TYR A 77 11.31 6.51 10.73
N GLU A 78 12.32 6.88 9.97
CA GLU A 78 13.70 6.41 10.12
C GLU A 78 14.29 6.84 11.48
N ASP A 79 14.05 8.08 11.92
CA ASP A 79 14.48 8.54 13.25
C ASP A 79 13.84 7.71 14.36
N VAL A 80 12.52 7.53 14.29
CA VAL A 80 11.76 6.75 15.29
C VAL A 80 12.17 5.29 15.27
N GLN A 81 12.39 4.72 14.08
CA GLN A 81 12.85 3.35 13.95
C GLN A 81 14.21 3.15 14.63
N LYS A 82 15.14 4.08 14.43
CA LYS A 82 16.45 4.04 15.08
C LYS A 82 16.32 4.14 16.61
N ILE A 83 15.44 5.00 17.11
CA ILE A 83 15.18 5.12 18.55
C ILE A 83 14.63 3.82 19.13
N ILE A 84 13.71 3.15 18.41
CA ILE A 84 13.15 1.86 18.82
C ILE A 84 14.23 0.77 18.84
N GLU A 85 15.06 0.70 17.81
CA GLU A 85 16.10 -0.34 17.66
C GLU A 85 17.28 -0.15 18.62
N GLU A 86 17.68 1.09 18.89
CA GLU A 86 18.85 1.40 19.71
C GLU A 86 18.52 1.71 21.18
N ASP A 87 17.24 1.78 21.55
CA ASP A 87 16.75 2.13 22.89
C ASP A 87 17.37 3.43 23.44
N LYS A 88 17.54 4.43 22.56
CA LYS A 88 18.13 5.72 22.92
C LYS A 88 17.71 6.82 21.95
N GLY A 89 17.72 8.05 22.44
CA GLY A 89 17.42 9.24 21.66
C GLY A 89 16.43 10.17 22.36
N LEU A 90 16.08 11.25 21.67
CA LEU A 90 15.14 12.24 22.17
C LEU A 90 13.73 11.60 22.32
N TYR A 91 13.10 11.78 23.48
CA TYR A 91 11.80 11.18 23.81
C TYR A 91 11.74 9.64 23.71
N HIS A 92 12.87 8.93 23.88
CA HIS A 92 12.91 7.46 23.74
C HIS A 92 11.91 6.75 24.66
N SER A 93 11.78 7.17 25.93
CA SER A 93 10.84 6.59 26.90
C SER A 93 9.39 6.66 26.44
N GLU A 94 8.97 7.80 25.92
CA GLU A 94 7.62 8.06 25.43
C GLU A 94 7.35 7.29 24.14
N ILE A 95 8.31 7.31 23.21
CA ILE A 95 8.23 6.59 21.94
C ILE A 95 8.10 5.08 22.19
N LEU A 96 8.92 4.52 23.08
CA LEU A 96 8.88 3.09 23.41
C LEU A 96 7.60 2.71 24.14
N LEU A 97 7.09 3.57 25.03
CA LEU A 97 5.79 3.35 25.65
C LEU A 97 4.67 3.28 24.60
N LEU A 98 4.65 4.22 23.65
CA LEU A 98 3.68 4.24 22.56
C LEU A 98 3.86 3.04 21.62
N ASN A 99 5.09 2.65 21.29
CA ASN A 99 5.37 1.47 20.47
C ASN A 99 4.85 0.20 21.14
N ASN A 100 5.15 0.03 22.44
CA ASN A 100 4.67 -1.12 23.22
C ASN A 100 3.13 -1.22 23.24
N LEU A 101 2.43 -0.08 23.30
CA LEU A 101 0.97 -0.05 23.20
C LEU A 101 0.50 -0.40 21.78
N ALA A 102 1.13 0.17 20.75
CA ALA A 102 0.80 -0.12 19.36
C ALA A 102 0.97 -1.60 19.02
N GLN A 103 2.06 -2.24 19.44
CA GLN A 103 2.29 -3.68 19.22
C GLN A 103 1.22 -4.53 19.91
N LYS A 104 0.74 -4.14 21.11
CA LYS A 104 -0.40 -4.80 21.78
C LYS A 104 -1.71 -4.62 21.00
N PHE A 105 -1.98 -3.41 20.49
CA PHE A 105 -3.17 -3.14 19.66
C PHE A 105 -3.15 -3.97 18.39
N ARG A 106 -2.01 -3.99 17.71
CA ARG A 106 -1.78 -4.78 16.50
C ARG A 106 -2.03 -6.27 16.75
N ALA A 107 -1.41 -6.84 17.79
CA ALA A 107 -1.62 -8.25 18.15
C ALA A 107 -3.09 -8.57 18.47
N ASN A 108 -3.80 -7.68 19.18
CA ASN A 108 -5.23 -7.86 19.47
C ASN A 108 -6.10 -7.75 18.21
N ARG A 109 -5.76 -6.84 17.29
CA ARG A 109 -6.46 -6.67 16.00
C ARG A 109 -6.35 -7.91 15.13
N PHE A 110 -5.17 -8.51 15.03
CA PHE A 110 -4.98 -9.78 14.31
C PHE A 110 -5.68 -10.96 14.98
N LYS A 111 -5.69 -11.03 16.32
CA LYS A 111 -6.48 -12.03 17.06
C LYS A 111 -7.99 -11.94 16.78
N LYS A 112 -8.48 -10.77 16.36
CA LYS A 112 -9.88 -10.55 15.98
C LYS A 112 -10.17 -10.81 14.51
N GLY A 113 -9.19 -11.30 13.74
CA GLY A 113 -9.39 -11.66 12.34
C GLY A 113 -9.06 -10.55 11.34
N ALA A 114 -8.34 -9.49 11.71
CA ALA A 114 -7.78 -8.58 10.71
C ALA A 114 -6.79 -9.34 9.81
N ILE A 115 -6.68 -8.97 8.53
CA ILE A 115 -5.85 -9.68 7.57
C ILE A 115 -4.60 -8.86 7.25
N ASN A 116 -3.42 -9.48 7.37
CA ASN A 116 -2.13 -8.78 7.16
C ASN A 116 -1.57 -8.97 5.75
N PHE A 117 -2.15 -8.32 4.75
CA PHE A 117 -1.49 -8.28 3.45
C PHE A 117 -0.31 -7.30 3.47
N SER A 118 0.91 -7.82 3.40
CA SER A 118 2.10 -6.97 3.24
C SER A 118 2.16 -6.48 1.80
N SER A 119 2.20 -5.17 1.60
CA SER A 119 2.55 -4.58 0.30
C SER A 119 3.96 -4.01 0.37
N LYS A 120 4.78 -4.32 -0.63
CA LYS A 120 6.07 -3.67 -0.83
C LYS A 120 5.85 -2.50 -1.78
N GLU A 121 6.08 -1.29 -1.29
CA GLU A 121 5.97 -0.08 -2.11
C GLU A 121 7.35 0.31 -2.66
N VAL A 122 7.37 0.94 -3.83
CA VAL A 122 8.60 1.46 -4.44
C VAL A 122 8.69 2.97 -4.26
N ARG A 123 9.89 3.47 -3.96
CA ARG A 123 10.22 4.90 -3.99
C ARG A 123 11.39 5.13 -4.93
N PHE A 124 11.24 6.11 -5.80
CA PHE A 124 12.29 6.51 -6.73
C PHE A 124 13.25 7.49 -6.08
N LYS A 125 14.55 7.30 -6.31
CA LYS A 125 15.57 8.33 -6.14
C LYS A 125 15.64 9.10 -7.45
N LEU A 126 15.30 10.38 -7.41
CA LEU A 126 15.26 11.24 -8.59
C LEU A 126 16.44 12.22 -8.59
N ASP A 127 16.94 12.58 -9.77
CA ASP A 127 17.87 13.69 -9.95
C ASP A 127 17.14 15.06 -10.03
N GLU A 128 17.89 16.13 -10.29
CA GLU A 128 17.37 17.50 -10.41
C GLU A 128 16.35 17.68 -11.55
N ASN A 129 16.39 16.81 -12.56
CA ASN A 129 15.45 16.81 -13.69
C ASN A 129 14.28 15.83 -13.49
N ALA A 130 14.09 15.34 -12.26
CA ALA A 130 13.13 14.31 -11.90
C ALA A 130 13.33 12.96 -12.61
N LYS A 131 14.53 12.69 -13.15
CA LYS A 131 14.86 11.39 -13.77
C LYS A 131 15.20 10.37 -12.68
N PRO A 132 14.68 9.13 -12.74
CA PRO A 132 14.97 8.10 -11.74
C PRO A 132 16.39 7.57 -11.92
N ILE A 133 17.22 7.77 -10.89
CA ILE A 133 18.60 7.25 -10.79
C ILE A 133 18.70 6.02 -9.89
N GLY A 134 17.60 5.62 -9.24
CA GLY A 134 17.52 4.43 -8.43
C GLY A 134 16.12 4.16 -7.90
N ILE A 135 15.88 2.93 -7.46
CA ILE A 135 14.62 2.50 -6.88
C ILE A 135 14.90 1.87 -5.51
N VAL A 136 14.13 2.27 -4.50
CA VAL A 136 14.20 1.73 -3.14
C VAL A 136 12.87 1.08 -2.82
N VAL A 137 12.90 -0.16 -2.36
CA VAL A 137 11.73 -0.83 -1.82
C VAL A 137 11.52 -0.37 -0.38
N LYS A 138 10.35 0.20 -0.10
CA LYS A 138 9.92 0.55 1.25
C LYS A 138 9.29 -0.66 1.91
N GLU A 139 9.70 -0.91 3.14
CA GLU A 139 9.12 -1.92 4.00
C GLU A 139 8.50 -1.24 5.23
N SER A 140 7.31 -1.71 5.62
CA SER A 140 6.64 -1.22 6.82
C SER A 140 7.32 -1.79 8.06
N LYS A 141 7.98 -0.92 8.82
CA LYS A 141 8.65 -1.26 10.09
C LYS A 141 7.83 -0.83 11.31
N GLU A 142 8.30 -1.15 12.51
CA GLU A 142 7.61 -0.83 13.78
C GLU A 142 7.22 0.64 13.93
N SER A 143 8.10 1.56 13.52
CA SER A 143 7.80 3.00 13.46
C SER A 143 6.54 3.35 12.65
N HIS A 144 6.30 2.64 11.54
CA HIS A 144 5.12 2.83 10.69
C HIS A 144 3.87 2.24 11.35
N GLN A 145 4.03 1.03 11.90
CA GLN A 145 2.98 0.31 12.62
C GLN A 145 2.51 1.10 13.86
N LEU A 146 3.43 1.77 14.56
CA LEU A 146 3.12 2.64 15.69
C LEU A 146 2.08 3.68 15.29
N ILE A 147 2.35 4.46 14.25
CA ILE A 147 1.41 5.48 13.78
C ILE A 147 0.12 4.84 13.25
N GLU A 148 0.22 3.75 12.47
CA GLU A 148 -0.92 3.02 11.93
C GLU A 148 -1.95 2.69 13.03
N GLU A 149 -1.54 2.02 14.11
CA GLU A 149 -2.46 1.57 15.15
C GLU A 149 -3.13 2.71 15.92
N PHE A 150 -2.41 3.81 16.18
CA PHE A 150 -3.03 4.99 16.82
C PHE A 150 -3.99 5.73 15.88
N MET A 151 -3.70 5.77 14.57
CA MET A 151 -4.65 6.33 13.60
C MET A 151 -5.90 5.45 13.48
N LEU A 152 -5.75 4.13 13.45
CA LEU A 152 -6.86 3.17 13.45
C LEU A 152 -7.74 3.34 14.70
N LEU A 153 -7.13 3.52 15.87
CA LEU A 153 -7.82 3.76 17.13
C LEU A 153 -8.69 5.03 17.09
N ALA A 154 -8.13 6.15 16.61
CA ALA A 154 -8.86 7.40 16.45
C ALA A 154 -10.03 7.26 15.46
N ASN A 155 -9.75 6.71 14.27
CA ASN A 155 -10.72 6.48 13.20
C ASN A 155 -11.92 5.63 13.67
N LYS A 156 -11.63 4.52 14.36
CA LYS A 156 -12.64 3.62 14.91
C LYS A 156 -13.48 4.32 15.99
N THR A 157 -12.83 5.05 16.90
CA THR A 157 -13.52 5.72 18.01
C THR A 157 -14.47 6.80 17.52
N VAL A 158 -14.09 7.57 16.50
CA VAL A 158 -14.96 8.59 15.89
C VAL A 158 -16.17 7.94 15.21
N ALA A 159 -15.95 6.86 14.44
CA ALA A 159 -17.04 6.13 13.79
C ALA A 159 -18.03 5.54 14.81
N GLU A 160 -17.52 4.91 15.88
CA GLU A 160 -18.35 4.37 16.95
C GLU A 160 -19.12 5.45 17.71
N TYR A 161 -18.49 6.60 17.97
CA TYR A 161 -19.12 7.72 18.67
C TYR A 161 -20.35 8.20 17.90
N VAL A 162 -20.21 8.52 16.61
CA VAL A 162 -21.31 9.01 15.78
C VAL A 162 -22.41 7.95 15.64
N ALA A 163 -22.03 6.68 15.43
CA ALA A 163 -23.00 5.58 15.30
C ALA A 163 -23.84 5.33 16.57
N LYS A 164 -23.31 5.65 17.75
CA LYS A 164 -23.98 5.41 19.04
C LYS A 164 -24.92 6.54 19.46
N LEU A 165 -24.83 7.72 18.85
CA LEU A 165 -25.61 8.91 19.25
C LEU A 165 -27.11 8.77 18.97
N ASP A 166 -27.49 8.34 17.78
CA ASP A 166 -28.91 8.12 17.43
C ASP A 166 -29.07 6.81 16.63
N LYS A 167 -29.55 5.77 17.33
CA LYS A 167 -29.85 4.47 16.73
C LYS A 167 -31.15 4.45 15.91
N LYS A 168 -32.07 5.39 16.16
CA LYS A 168 -33.38 5.45 15.51
C LYS A 168 -33.33 6.26 14.21
N ASN A 169 -32.58 7.36 14.21
CA ASN A 169 -32.32 8.17 13.01
C ASN A 169 -30.81 8.25 12.75
N PRO A 170 -30.26 7.30 11.98
CA PRO A 170 -28.82 7.28 11.69
C PRO A 170 -28.37 8.59 11.05
N ILE A 171 -27.35 9.21 11.65
CA ILE A 171 -26.74 10.43 11.15
C ILE A 171 -25.98 10.10 9.85
N PRO A 172 -26.25 10.78 8.72
CA PRO A 172 -25.46 10.62 7.50
C PRO A 172 -23.98 10.88 7.77
N PHE A 173 -23.16 9.85 7.65
CA PHE A 173 -21.76 9.87 8.04
C PHE A 173 -20.91 9.04 7.06
N PRO A 174 -19.75 9.53 6.60
CA PRO A 174 -18.94 8.82 5.61
C PRO A 174 -18.14 7.69 6.26
N TYR A 175 -18.74 6.49 6.33
CA TYR A 175 -18.03 5.29 6.75
C TYR A 175 -17.03 4.86 5.68
N ARG A 176 -15.92 4.27 6.12
CA ARG A 176 -14.97 3.57 5.26
C ARG A 176 -15.22 2.08 5.44
N VAL A 177 -15.88 1.49 4.46
CA VAL A 177 -16.30 0.09 4.54
C VAL A 177 -15.46 -0.78 3.60
N HIS A 178 -15.32 -2.05 3.95
CA HIS A 178 -14.64 -3.05 3.15
C HIS A 178 -15.40 -4.35 3.28
N ASP A 179 -15.97 -4.81 2.17
CA ASP A 179 -16.78 -6.02 2.14
C ASP A 179 -15.92 -7.29 2.25
N GLN A 180 -16.59 -8.42 2.34
CA GLN A 180 -15.98 -9.75 2.34
C GLN A 180 -15.33 -10.06 0.98
N PRO A 181 -14.48 -11.11 0.91
CA PRO A 181 -13.89 -11.55 -0.35
C PRO A 181 -14.98 -11.97 -1.34
N ASP A 182 -14.73 -11.70 -2.62
CA ASP A 182 -15.61 -12.11 -3.71
C ASP A 182 -15.55 -13.63 -3.87
N GLU A 183 -16.69 -14.31 -3.69
CA GLU A 183 -16.78 -15.78 -3.74
C GLU A 183 -16.31 -16.35 -5.08
N GLU A 184 -16.62 -15.70 -6.20
CA GLU A 184 -16.21 -16.15 -7.55
C GLU A 184 -14.69 -16.08 -7.71
N LYS A 185 -14.03 -15.11 -7.06
CA LYS A 185 -12.57 -14.99 -7.05
C LYS A 185 -11.92 -15.89 -5.99
N LEU A 186 -12.63 -16.19 -4.91
CA LEU A 186 -12.11 -16.97 -3.78
C LEU A 186 -11.97 -18.45 -4.17
N LEU A 187 -12.97 -19.03 -4.85
CA LEU A 187 -12.96 -20.44 -5.26
C LEU A 187 -11.71 -20.86 -6.09
N PRO A 188 -11.34 -20.17 -7.18
CA PRO A 188 -10.13 -20.53 -7.94
C PRO A 188 -8.85 -20.32 -7.12
N PHE A 189 -8.81 -19.30 -6.26
CA PHE A 189 -7.68 -19.09 -5.35
C PHE A 189 -7.53 -20.23 -4.35
N MET A 190 -8.62 -20.72 -3.75
CA MET A 190 -8.59 -21.86 -2.82
C MET A 190 -8.09 -23.14 -3.50
N ALA A 191 -8.53 -23.39 -4.74
CA ALA A 191 -8.06 -24.54 -5.52
C ALA A 191 -6.56 -24.47 -5.79
N PHE A 192 -6.02 -23.26 -6.02
CA PHE A 192 -4.60 -23.03 -6.17
C PHE A 192 -3.84 -23.18 -4.84
N ALA A 193 -4.29 -22.52 -3.77
CA ALA A 193 -3.68 -22.58 -2.44
C ALA A 193 -3.60 -24.02 -1.89
N LYS A 194 -4.61 -24.85 -2.18
CA LYS A 194 -4.64 -26.28 -1.81
C LYS A 194 -3.47 -27.08 -2.40
N LYS A 195 -2.95 -26.70 -3.57
CA LYS A 195 -1.78 -27.36 -4.19
C LYS A 195 -0.50 -27.12 -3.41
N PHE A 196 -0.45 -26.05 -2.62
CA PHE A 196 0.64 -25.72 -1.70
C PHE A 196 0.36 -26.17 -0.26
N GLY A 197 -0.69 -26.98 -0.05
CA GLY A 197 -1.04 -27.54 1.25
C GLY A 197 -1.93 -26.65 2.12
N HIS A 198 -2.36 -25.48 1.61
CA HIS A 198 -3.21 -24.58 2.38
C HIS A 198 -4.70 -24.86 2.12
N THR A 199 -5.42 -25.24 3.16
CA THR A 199 -6.88 -25.45 3.09
C THR A 199 -7.62 -24.23 3.64
N PHE A 200 -8.76 -23.91 3.04
CA PHE A 200 -9.59 -22.78 3.43
C PHE A 200 -10.90 -23.27 4.01
N ASN A 201 -11.28 -22.69 5.16
CA ASN A 201 -12.61 -22.84 5.72
C ASN A 201 -13.46 -21.62 5.36
N ILE A 202 -14.49 -21.84 4.55
CA ILE A 202 -15.42 -20.81 4.07
C ILE A 202 -16.76 -20.78 4.81
N SER A 203 -16.88 -21.50 5.94
CA SER A 203 -18.14 -21.62 6.66
C SER A 203 -18.64 -20.29 7.23
N THR A 204 -17.72 -19.43 7.64
CA THR A 204 -18.01 -18.07 8.15
C THR A 204 -16.94 -17.08 7.71
N PRO A 205 -17.24 -15.78 7.67
CA PRO A 205 -16.27 -14.73 7.32
C PRO A 205 -15.03 -14.75 8.23
N GLU A 206 -15.19 -15.07 9.52
CA GLU A 206 -14.10 -15.18 10.49
C GLU A 206 -13.19 -16.35 10.15
N LYS A 207 -13.76 -17.50 9.77
CA LYS A 207 -12.99 -18.69 9.35
C LYS A 207 -12.21 -18.46 8.06
N ILE A 208 -12.76 -17.63 7.15
CA ILE A 208 -12.04 -17.20 5.95
C ILE A 208 -10.82 -16.35 6.34
N ALA A 209 -11.00 -15.37 7.23
CA ALA A 209 -9.90 -14.52 7.69
C ALA A 209 -8.82 -15.31 8.45
N GLU A 210 -9.21 -16.26 9.31
CA GLU A 210 -8.29 -17.20 9.96
C GLU A 210 -7.50 -18.01 8.94
N SER A 211 -8.16 -18.52 7.88
CA SER A 211 -7.52 -19.28 6.81
C SER A 211 -6.49 -18.44 6.05
N PHE A 212 -6.82 -17.18 5.74
CA PHE A 212 -5.88 -16.24 5.12
C PHE A 212 -4.67 -15.98 6.03
N ASN A 213 -4.89 -15.70 7.32
CA ASN A 213 -3.81 -15.43 8.25
C ASN A 213 -2.88 -16.65 8.45
N SER A 214 -3.45 -17.87 8.53
CA SER A 214 -2.65 -19.11 8.60
C SER A 214 -1.80 -19.27 7.34
N LEU A 215 -2.40 -19.10 6.15
CA LEU A 215 -1.68 -19.15 4.89
C LEU A 215 -0.55 -18.12 4.83
N LEU A 216 -0.79 -16.88 5.22
CA LEU A 216 0.21 -15.81 5.16
C LEU A 216 1.40 -16.07 6.08
N GLU A 217 1.15 -16.60 7.28
CA GLU A 217 2.22 -16.98 8.21
C GLU A 217 2.98 -18.23 7.73
N GLU A 218 2.27 -19.25 7.25
CA GLU A 218 2.90 -20.50 6.77
C GLU A 218 3.65 -20.32 5.46
N ALA A 219 3.21 -19.41 4.59
CA ALA A 219 3.87 -19.11 3.32
C ALA A 219 5.11 -18.23 3.51
N LYS A 220 5.28 -17.58 4.66
CA LYS A 220 6.36 -16.63 4.92
C LYS A 220 7.74 -17.26 4.72
N GLY A 221 8.55 -16.65 3.86
CA GLY A 221 9.89 -17.12 3.50
C GLY A 221 9.92 -18.27 2.49
N LYS A 222 8.77 -18.80 2.07
CA LYS A 222 8.69 -19.84 1.04
C LYS A 222 8.64 -19.25 -0.37
N PRO A 223 9.07 -19.99 -1.41
CA PRO A 223 9.04 -19.51 -2.80
C PRO A 223 7.66 -19.01 -3.27
N GLU A 224 6.58 -19.65 -2.80
CA GLU A 224 5.20 -19.36 -3.16
C GLU A 224 4.58 -18.13 -2.45
N GLN A 225 5.27 -17.56 -1.45
CA GLN A 225 4.76 -16.46 -0.62
C GLN A 225 4.16 -15.33 -1.45
N GLN A 226 4.97 -14.80 -2.38
CA GLN A 226 4.61 -13.62 -3.16
C GLN A 226 3.38 -13.89 -4.04
N VAL A 227 3.24 -15.10 -4.57
CA VAL A 227 2.12 -15.46 -5.45
C VAL A 227 0.84 -15.60 -4.65
N LEU A 228 0.89 -16.30 -3.52
CA LEU A 228 -0.26 -16.50 -2.65
C LEU A 228 -0.75 -15.17 -2.07
N GLU A 229 0.16 -14.29 -1.65
CA GLU A 229 -0.16 -12.93 -1.20
C GLU A 229 -0.85 -12.12 -2.31
N GLN A 230 -0.26 -12.07 -3.51
CA GLN A 230 -0.80 -11.28 -4.62
C GLN A 230 -2.17 -11.78 -5.10
N LEU A 231 -2.36 -13.10 -5.20
CA LEU A 231 -3.66 -13.67 -5.58
C LEU A 231 -4.69 -13.50 -4.47
N GLY A 232 -4.30 -13.66 -3.20
CA GLY A 232 -5.17 -13.45 -2.04
C GLY A 232 -5.68 -12.01 -1.94
N ILE A 233 -4.83 -11.01 -2.20
CA ILE A 233 -5.28 -9.59 -2.24
C ILE A 233 -6.34 -9.39 -3.33
N ARG A 234 -6.21 -10.08 -4.49
CA ARG A 234 -7.15 -9.93 -5.61
C ARG A 234 -8.53 -10.51 -5.33
N THR A 235 -8.67 -11.39 -4.34
CA THR A 235 -9.99 -11.90 -3.92
C THR A 235 -10.72 -10.91 -3.03
N MET A 236 -10.02 -9.95 -2.41
CA MET A 236 -10.62 -8.97 -1.50
C MET A 236 -11.47 -7.94 -2.25
N ALA A 237 -12.59 -7.55 -1.66
CA ALA A 237 -13.35 -6.40 -2.12
C ALA A 237 -12.54 -5.10 -1.99
N LYS A 238 -12.82 -4.11 -2.83
CA LYS A 238 -12.22 -2.78 -2.67
C LYS A 238 -12.97 -2.02 -1.58
N ALA A 239 -12.23 -1.38 -0.67
CA ALA A 239 -12.84 -0.49 0.30
C ALA A 239 -13.40 0.78 -0.38
N ILE A 240 -14.55 1.26 0.10
CA ILE A 240 -15.24 2.43 -0.43
C ILE A 240 -15.75 3.34 0.69
N TYR A 241 -16.11 4.58 0.34
CA TYR A 241 -16.88 5.46 1.21
C TYR A 241 -18.38 5.31 0.93
N THR A 242 -19.19 5.23 1.98
CA THR A 242 -20.67 5.23 1.91
C THR A 242 -21.25 5.64 3.27
N THR A 243 -22.51 6.08 3.31
CA THR A 243 -23.27 6.28 4.54
C THR A 243 -23.78 4.99 5.14
N LYS A 244 -23.75 3.88 4.39
CA LYS A 244 -24.21 2.57 4.86
C LYS A 244 -23.06 1.82 5.52
N ASN A 245 -23.12 1.66 6.83
CA ASN A 245 -22.10 0.91 7.55
C ASN A 245 -22.32 -0.60 7.40
N ILE A 246 -21.39 -1.28 6.73
CA ILE A 246 -21.31 -2.75 6.67
C ILE A 246 -20.07 -3.30 7.42
N GLY A 247 -19.34 -2.42 8.12
CA GLY A 247 -18.05 -2.74 8.73
C GLY A 247 -16.88 -2.74 7.73
N HIS A 248 -15.71 -3.09 8.23
CA HIS A 248 -14.47 -3.14 7.47
C HIS A 248 -13.79 -4.50 7.68
N TYR A 249 -14.09 -5.45 6.80
CA TYR A 249 -13.67 -6.84 6.89
C TYR A 249 -12.15 -6.99 7.08
N GLY A 250 -11.34 -6.35 6.22
CA GLY A 250 -9.87 -6.47 6.32
C GLY A 250 -9.25 -5.93 7.62
N LEU A 251 -9.95 -5.07 8.36
CA LEU A 251 -9.49 -4.50 9.64
C LEU A 251 -10.16 -5.17 10.85
N ALA A 252 -11.15 -6.04 10.64
CA ALA A 252 -12.02 -6.61 11.67
C ALA A 252 -12.67 -5.53 12.57
N PHE A 253 -13.21 -4.46 11.96
CA PHE A 253 -13.91 -3.38 12.66
C PHE A 253 -15.37 -3.26 12.23
N ASP A 254 -16.29 -3.23 13.19
CA ASP A 254 -17.72 -3.00 12.93
C ASP A 254 -18.02 -1.56 12.49
N PHE A 255 -17.25 -0.59 13.02
CA PHE A 255 -17.39 0.83 12.70
C PHE A 255 -16.01 1.39 12.36
N TYR A 256 -15.88 1.92 11.15
CA TYR A 256 -14.64 2.52 10.69
C TYR A 256 -14.91 3.69 9.75
N CYS A 257 -14.08 4.73 9.88
CA CYS A 257 -14.09 5.91 9.03
C CYS A 257 -12.68 6.42 8.83
N HIS A 258 -12.49 7.40 7.95
CA HIS A 258 -11.25 8.13 7.87
C HIS A 258 -11.42 9.51 8.52
N PHE A 259 -10.70 9.75 9.62
CA PHE A 259 -10.72 10.99 10.40
C PHE A 259 -9.35 11.70 10.42
N THR A 260 -8.27 10.95 10.26
CA THR A 260 -6.90 11.39 10.58
C THR A 260 -6.14 12.09 9.46
N SER A 261 -6.76 12.39 8.32
CA SER A 261 -6.08 13.06 7.19
C SER A 261 -6.95 14.06 6.41
N PRO A 262 -7.61 15.04 7.07
CA PRO A 262 -8.46 16.04 6.41
C PRO A 262 -7.73 16.94 5.42
N ILE A 263 -6.40 17.06 5.51
CA ILE A 263 -5.61 17.88 4.58
C ILE A 263 -5.58 17.26 3.16
N ARG A 264 -5.69 15.94 3.07
CA ARG A 264 -5.48 15.19 1.82
C ARG A 264 -6.66 14.33 1.38
N ARG A 265 -7.72 14.22 2.20
CA ARG A 265 -8.92 13.44 1.92
C ARG A 265 -10.16 14.24 2.32
N TYR A 266 -11.07 14.45 1.37
CA TYR A 266 -12.31 15.17 1.59
C TYR A 266 -13.30 14.42 2.51
N PRO A 267 -13.39 13.07 2.48
CA PRO A 267 -14.19 12.34 3.47
C PRO A 267 -13.82 12.68 4.92
N ASP A 268 -12.53 12.83 5.24
CA ASP A 268 -12.09 13.23 6.57
C ASP A 268 -12.57 14.66 6.93
N ILE A 269 -12.62 15.59 5.97
CA ILE A 269 -13.23 16.92 6.18
C ILE A 269 -14.72 16.78 6.53
N LEU A 270 -15.45 15.90 5.83
CA LEU A 270 -16.85 15.62 6.10
C LEU A 270 -17.03 14.99 7.49
N VAL A 271 -16.19 14.02 7.88
CA VAL A 271 -16.17 13.44 9.23
C VAL A 271 -15.98 14.53 10.28
N HIS A 272 -15.01 15.44 10.10
CA HIS A 272 -14.75 16.53 11.04
C HIS A 272 -15.97 17.43 11.21
N ARG A 273 -16.68 17.75 10.13
CA ARG A 273 -17.90 18.58 10.16
C ARG A 273 -19.03 17.88 10.90
N VAL A 274 -19.30 16.61 10.57
CA VAL A 274 -20.37 15.84 11.23
C VAL A 274 -20.05 15.67 12.71
N LEU A 275 -18.81 15.29 13.05
CA LEU A 275 -18.38 15.15 14.44
C LEU A 275 -18.52 16.46 15.22
N GLN A 276 -18.13 17.59 14.63
CA GLN A 276 -18.30 18.90 15.27
C GLN A 276 -19.78 19.19 15.56
N SER A 277 -20.65 18.95 14.58
CA SER A 277 -22.10 19.17 14.72
C SER A 277 -22.72 18.28 15.81
N CYS A 278 -22.24 17.05 15.93
CA CYS A 278 -22.64 16.11 16.97
C CYS A 278 -22.23 16.60 18.36
N LEU A 279 -20.98 17.04 18.52
CA LEU A 279 -20.47 17.55 19.80
C LEU A 279 -21.17 18.84 20.26
N GLU A 280 -21.65 19.66 19.32
CA GLU A 280 -22.42 20.87 19.62
C GLU A 280 -23.92 20.61 19.87
N GLY A 281 -24.38 19.37 19.71
CA GLY A 281 -25.80 19.01 19.78
C GLY A 281 -26.65 19.57 18.63
N LYS A 282 -26.02 20.05 17.56
CA LYS A 282 -26.66 20.65 16.37
C LYS A 282 -26.43 19.78 15.15
N ILE A 283 -27.00 18.58 15.14
CA ILE A 283 -26.78 17.58 14.09
C ILE A 283 -27.14 18.17 12.72
N LEU A 284 -26.14 18.27 11.84
CA LEU A 284 -26.33 18.71 10.46
C LEU A 284 -26.59 17.50 9.57
N LEU A 285 -27.82 17.38 9.08
CA LEU A 285 -28.19 16.33 8.13
C LEU A 285 -27.84 16.77 6.71
N ASP A 286 -26.86 16.10 6.10
CA ASP A 286 -26.51 16.28 4.70
C ASP A 286 -27.16 15.19 3.85
N ILE A 287 -28.25 15.55 3.17
CA ILE A 287 -29.02 14.64 2.30
C ILE A 287 -28.15 14.14 1.13
N LYS A 288 -27.12 14.89 0.73
CA LYS A 288 -26.20 14.53 -0.35
C LYS A 288 -24.95 13.80 0.14
N MET A 289 -24.89 13.35 1.39
CA MET A 289 -23.71 12.68 1.94
C MET A 289 -23.33 11.43 1.12
N GLU A 290 -24.30 10.62 0.70
CA GLU A 290 -24.02 9.41 -0.09
C GLU A 290 -23.45 9.73 -1.48
N GLU A 291 -23.95 10.80 -2.12
CA GLU A 291 -23.41 11.29 -3.39
C GLU A 291 -21.93 11.71 -3.22
N LYS A 292 -21.62 12.43 -2.13
CA LYS A 292 -20.25 12.86 -1.81
C LYS A 292 -19.32 11.68 -1.51
N CYS A 293 -19.84 10.65 -0.84
CA CYS A 293 -19.13 9.39 -0.59
C CYS A 293 -18.79 8.66 -1.89
N LYS A 294 -19.76 8.53 -2.80
CA LYS A 294 -19.56 7.91 -4.10
C LYS A 294 -18.51 8.65 -4.93
N HIS A 295 -18.65 9.97 -5.05
CA HIS A 295 -17.66 10.82 -5.74
C HIS A 295 -16.26 10.67 -5.14
N SER A 296 -16.14 10.68 -3.81
CA SER A 296 -14.85 10.52 -3.14
C SER A 296 -14.20 9.15 -3.42
N SER A 297 -15.00 8.08 -3.51
CA SER A 297 -14.52 6.74 -3.87
C SER A 297 -14.05 6.66 -5.32
N GLU A 298 -14.77 7.30 -6.25
CA GLU A 298 -14.38 7.38 -7.67
C GLU A 298 -13.07 8.17 -7.85
N ARG A 299 -12.93 9.29 -7.14
CA ARG A 299 -11.73 10.13 -7.16
C ARG A 299 -10.52 9.44 -6.52
N GLU A 300 -10.72 8.67 -5.45
CA GLU A 300 -9.68 7.82 -4.86
C GLU A 300 -9.18 6.78 -5.87
N LYS A 301 -10.10 6.08 -6.54
CA LYS A 301 -9.73 5.11 -7.59
C LYS A 301 -8.94 5.79 -8.72
N ALA A 302 -9.42 6.94 -9.21
CA ALA A 302 -8.73 7.69 -10.26
C ALA A 302 -7.33 8.16 -9.83
N ALA A 303 -7.16 8.58 -8.58
CA ALA A 303 -5.86 8.92 -8.01
C ALA A 303 -4.93 7.70 -7.99
N MET A 304 -5.38 6.57 -7.45
CA MET A 304 -4.59 5.32 -7.41
C MET A 304 -4.16 4.85 -8.82
N ASP A 305 -5.05 4.93 -9.81
CA ASP A 305 -4.74 4.57 -11.19
C ASP A 305 -3.68 5.52 -11.79
N CYS A 306 -3.75 6.82 -11.46
CA CYS A 306 -2.76 7.83 -11.85
C CYS A 306 -1.38 7.59 -11.19
N GLU A 307 -1.35 7.30 -9.89
CA GLU A 307 -0.13 7.01 -9.14
C GLU A 307 0.55 5.74 -9.67
N ARG A 308 -0.22 4.67 -9.91
CA ARG A 308 0.29 3.44 -10.53
C ARG A 308 0.87 3.71 -11.92
N ALA A 309 0.18 4.51 -12.73
CA ALA A 309 0.66 4.93 -14.04
C ALA A 309 1.97 5.72 -13.97
N GLY A 310 2.10 6.64 -13.02
CA GLY A 310 3.32 7.41 -12.77
C GLY A 310 4.49 6.52 -12.32
N ASN A 311 4.25 5.60 -11.39
CA ASN A 311 5.25 4.60 -10.96
C ASN A 311 5.73 3.76 -12.15
N LYS A 312 4.79 3.24 -12.96
CA LYS A 312 5.14 2.43 -14.14
C LYS A 312 5.95 3.23 -15.17
N TYR A 313 5.60 4.50 -15.39
CA TYR A 313 6.38 5.40 -16.24
C TYR A 313 7.82 5.54 -15.74
N LYS A 314 8.02 5.80 -14.44
CA LYS A 314 9.35 5.94 -13.86
C LYS A 314 10.15 4.64 -13.82
N GLN A 315 9.50 3.49 -13.69
CA GLN A 315 10.16 2.18 -13.84
C GLN A 315 10.68 1.95 -15.26
N VAL A 316 9.88 2.31 -16.27
CA VAL A 316 10.28 2.20 -17.68
C VAL A 316 11.40 3.19 -17.99
N GLU A 317 11.30 4.42 -17.49
CA GLU A 317 12.36 5.44 -17.63
C GLU A 317 13.68 5.01 -17.00
N PHE A 318 13.63 4.38 -15.82
CA PHE A 318 14.79 3.83 -15.15
C PHE A 318 15.43 2.70 -15.98
N LEU A 319 14.66 1.67 -16.35
CA LEU A 319 15.21 0.51 -17.08
C LEU A 319 15.61 0.82 -18.53
N LYS A 320 15.17 1.93 -19.10
CA LYS A 320 15.63 2.38 -20.43
C LYS A 320 17.14 2.61 -20.47
N ASP A 321 17.75 3.03 -19.36
CA ASP A 321 19.21 3.19 -19.27
C ASP A 321 19.95 1.86 -19.08
N HIS A 322 19.22 0.76 -18.87
CA HIS A 322 19.72 -0.59 -18.60
C HIS A 322 19.37 -1.58 -19.74
N LEU A 323 19.15 -1.08 -20.96
CA LEU A 323 18.88 -1.92 -22.12
C LEU A 323 20.05 -2.88 -22.41
N GLY A 324 19.71 -4.15 -22.62
CA GLY A 324 20.65 -5.23 -22.86
C GLY A 324 21.22 -5.89 -21.60
N GLU A 325 20.98 -5.33 -20.41
CA GLU A 325 21.40 -5.93 -19.14
C GLU A 325 20.46 -7.08 -18.72
N ILE A 326 21.02 -8.01 -17.92
CA ILE A 326 20.32 -9.20 -17.42
C ILE A 326 19.98 -8.98 -15.95
N PHE A 327 18.73 -9.29 -15.58
CA PHE A 327 18.22 -9.20 -14.22
C PHE A 327 17.59 -10.52 -13.78
N GLU A 328 17.76 -10.86 -12.50
CA GLU A 328 16.92 -11.87 -11.84
C GLU A 328 15.54 -11.26 -11.56
N GLY A 329 14.50 -12.00 -11.90
CA GLY A 329 13.12 -11.60 -11.66
C GLY A 329 12.23 -12.77 -11.30
N VAL A 330 11.00 -12.45 -10.92
CA VAL A 330 9.97 -13.41 -10.54
C VAL A 330 8.78 -13.23 -11.45
N ILE A 331 8.20 -14.33 -11.93
CA ILE A 331 6.99 -14.28 -12.75
C ILE A 331 5.82 -13.79 -11.89
N THR A 332 5.25 -12.62 -12.19
CA THR A 332 4.13 -12.00 -11.43
C THR A 332 2.77 -12.18 -12.09
N GLY A 333 2.73 -12.72 -13.30
CA GLY A 333 1.49 -13.04 -13.99
C GLY A 333 1.74 -13.82 -15.25
N VAL A 334 0.74 -14.60 -15.67
CA VAL A 334 0.77 -15.37 -16.90
C VAL A 334 -0.49 -15.09 -17.71
N ALA A 335 -0.36 -15.14 -19.03
CA ALA A 335 -1.45 -15.01 -19.99
C ALA A 335 -1.16 -15.86 -21.23
N GLY A 336 -2.16 -16.08 -22.08
CA GLY A 336 -1.97 -16.87 -23.31
C GLY A 336 -0.93 -16.30 -24.28
N PHE A 337 -0.61 -15.01 -24.17
CA PHE A 337 0.36 -14.32 -25.03
C PHE A 337 1.73 -14.11 -24.38
N GLY A 338 1.98 -14.63 -23.18
CA GLY A 338 3.26 -14.46 -22.49
C GLY A 338 3.12 -14.37 -20.97
N PHE A 339 4.16 -13.91 -20.30
CA PHE A 339 4.16 -13.76 -18.85
C PHE A 339 4.90 -12.48 -18.42
N TRP A 340 4.45 -11.90 -17.31
CA TRP A 340 5.10 -10.74 -16.71
C TRP A 340 6.16 -11.19 -15.72
N VAL A 341 7.30 -10.52 -15.75
CA VAL A 341 8.40 -10.72 -14.81
C VAL A 341 8.65 -9.41 -14.08
N GLU A 342 8.72 -9.45 -12.76
CA GLU A 342 9.13 -8.34 -11.91
C GLU A 342 10.58 -8.55 -11.47
N THR A 343 11.45 -7.58 -11.73
CA THR A 343 12.85 -7.65 -11.28
C THR A 343 12.95 -7.62 -9.76
N LEU A 344 13.81 -8.45 -9.17
CA LEU A 344 13.91 -8.56 -7.71
C LEU A 344 14.44 -7.26 -7.06
N ALA A 345 15.49 -6.69 -7.65
CA ALA A 345 16.18 -5.52 -7.08
C ALA A 345 15.37 -4.21 -7.24
N HIS A 346 14.71 -4.04 -8.38
CA HIS A 346 14.13 -2.76 -8.80
C HIS A 346 12.60 -2.79 -8.88
N LYS A 347 11.99 -3.97 -8.73
CA LYS A 347 10.53 -4.17 -8.79
C LYS A 347 9.89 -3.66 -10.08
N CYS A 348 10.67 -3.66 -11.17
CA CYS A 348 10.21 -3.23 -12.48
C CYS A 348 9.60 -4.41 -13.23
N GLU A 349 8.36 -4.25 -13.67
CA GLU A 349 7.60 -5.29 -14.36
C GLU A 349 7.68 -5.11 -15.89
N GLY A 350 8.02 -6.20 -16.59
CA GLY A 350 8.05 -6.26 -18.05
C GLY A 350 7.48 -7.57 -18.58
N LEU A 351 7.14 -7.60 -19.87
CA LEU A 351 6.51 -8.74 -20.53
C LEU A 351 7.55 -9.58 -21.27
N VAL A 352 7.55 -10.89 -21.02
CA VAL A 352 8.15 -11.88 -21.92
C VAL A 352 7.05 -12.39 -22.82
N SER A 353 7.11 -12.02 -24.10
CA SER A 353 6.09 -12.41 -25.09
C SER A 353 6.22 -13.88 -25.45
N ILE A 354 5.09 -14.56 -25.67
CA ILE A 354 5.07 -15.94 -26.17
C ILE A 354 5.81 -16.07 -27.51
N VAL A 355 5.85 -15.01 -28.32
CA VAL A 355 6.57 -14.98 -29.60
C VAL A 355 8.08 -15.14 -29.37
N SER A 356 8.63 -14.48 -28.34
CA SER A 356 10.05 -14.65 -27.96
C SER A 356 10.35 -16.04 -27.40
N LEU A 357 9.32 -16.79 -27.01
CA LEU A 357 9.45 -18.17 -26.53
C LEU A 357 9.27 -19.21 -27.64
N SER A 358 8.71 -18.82 -28.80
CA SER A 358 8.38 -19.73 -29.90
C SER A 358 9.62 -20.36 -30.54
N ASP A 359 10.79 -19.71 -30.43
CA ASP A 359 12.06 -20.31 -30.85
C ASP A 359 12.44 -21.55 -30.01
N PHE A 360 11.84 -21.70 -28.83
CA PHE A 360 12.11 -22.79 -27.90
C PHE A 360 11.00 -23.84 -27.85
N ASP A 361 9.73 -23.42 -27.73
CA ASP A 361 8.58 -24.31 -27.67
C ASP A 361 7.25 -23.58 -27.94
N ASP A 362 6.20 -24.35 -28.23
CA ASP A 362 4.82 -23.89 -28.27
C ASP A 362 4.21 -23.96 -26.87
N PHE A 363 3.95 -22.82 -26.23
CA PHE A 363 3.39 -22.78 -24.88
C PHE A 363 1.85 -22.71 -24.88
N ARG A 364 1.21 -23.35 -23.90
CA ARG A 364 -0.23 -23.21 -23.62
C ARG A 364 -0.46 -22.71 -22.21
N LEU A 365 -1.47 -21.87 -22.02
CA LEU A 365 -1.89 -21.40 -20.70
C LEU A 365 -2.66 -22.52 -19.98
N VAL A 366 -2.29 -22.77 -18.73
CA VAL A 366 -3.06 -23.58 -17.78
C VAL A 366 -3.53 -22.65 -16.67
N GLU A 367 -4.74 -22.13 -16.83
CA GLU A 367 -5.30 -21.08 -15.94
C GLU A 367 -5.38 -21.54 -14.47
N SER A 368 -5.76 -22.80 -14.25
CA SER A 368 -5.88 -23.39 -12.91
C SER A 368 -4.56 -23.53 -12.16
N ASP A 369 -3.44 -23.51 -12.87
CA ASP A 369 -2.07 -23.62 -12.33
C ASP A 369 -1.30 -22.30 -12.39
N TYR A 370 -1.90 -21.23 -12.94
CA TYR A 370 -1.23 -19.97 -13.22
C TYR A 370 0.14 -20.18 -13.90
N CYS A 371 0.17 -21.04 -14.93
CA CYS A 371 1.40 -21.35 -15.64
C CYS A 371 1.24 -21.45 -17.17
N LEU A 372 2.35 -21.29 -17.86
CA LEU A 372 2.53 -21.63 -19.27
C LEU A 372 3.31 -22.94 -19.38
N VAL A 373 2.79 -23.90 -20.14
CA VAL A 373 3.40 -25.22 -20.31
C VAL A 373 3.76 -25.43 -21.79
N GLY A 374 5.03 -25.72 -22.04
CA GLY A 374 5.56 -26.05 -23.36
C GLY A 374 5.04 -27.40 -23.83
N LYS A 375 4.53 -27.47 -25.06
CA LYS A 375 3.90 -28.67 -25.62
C LYS A 375 4.92 -29.76 -25.96
N ARG A 376 6.15 -29.40 -26.37
CA ARG A 376 7.19 -30.35 -26.80
C ARG A 376 8.17 -30.66 -25.68
N SER A 377 8.67 -29.62 -25.01
CA SER A 377 9.67 -29.72 -23.95
C SER A 377 9.08 -30.10 -22.60
N GLY A 378 7.77 -29.89 -22.40
CA GLY A 378 7.13 -30.00 -21.09
C GLY A 378 7.57 -28.91 -20.10
N LYS A 379 8.34 -27.90 -20.54
CA LYS A 379 8.83 -26.84 -19.68
C LYS A 379 7.68 -26.00 -19.12
N VAL A 380 7.72 -25.70 -17.83
CA VAL A 380 6.67 -24.96 -17.14
C VAL A 380 7.23 -23.62 -16.67
N PHE A 381 6.50 -22.55 -16.97
CA PHE A 381 6.71 -21.22 -16.40
C PHE A 381 5.50 -20.85 -15.55
N ARG A 382 5.65 -20.93 -14.23
CA ARG A 382 4.60 -20.66 -13.27
C ARG A 382 4.79 -19.29 -12.64
N MET A 383 3.69 -18.64 -12.29
CA MET A 383 3.74 -17.48 -11.40
C MET A 383 4.51 -17.84 -10.12
N GLY A 384 5.46 -17.00 -9.72
CA GLY A 384 6.39 -17.23 -8.61
C GLY A 384 7.75 -17.81 -9.00
N ASP A 385 7.88 -18.38 -10.20
CA ASP A 385 9.16 -18.91 -10.65
C ASP A 385 10.19 -17.79 -10.80
N LYS A 386 11.42 -18.09 -10.37
CA LYS A 386 12.57 -17.23 -10.59
C LYS A 386 13.14 -17.47 -11.97
N VAL A 387 13.37 -16.39 -12.70
CA VAL A 387 13.89 -16.41 -14.07
C VAL A 387 14.92 -15.31 -14.26
N PHE A 388 15.83 -15.51 -15.21
CA PHE A 388 16.72 -14.46 -15.70
C PHE A 388 16.14 -13.87 -16.96
N ILE A 389 16.03 -12.54 -16.99
CA ILE A 389 15.53 -11.80 -18.15
C ILE A 389 16.54 -10.78 -18.62
N LYS A 390 16.55 -10.51 -19.92
CA LYS A 390 17.30 -9.43 -20.54
C LYS A 390 16.33 -8.33 -20.96
N VAL A 391 16.62 -7.08 -20.64
CA VAL A 391 15.80 -5.95 -21.08
C VAL A 391 16.06 -5.66 -22.55
N ILE A 392 15.06 -5.85 -23.42
CA ILE A 392 15.23 -5.69 -24.87
C ILE A 392 14.61 -4.41 -25.41
N ALA A 393 13.53 -3.93 -24.80
CA ALA A 393 12.91 -2.67 -25.18
C ALA A 393 12.24 -1.98 -23.98
N ALA A 394 12.22 -0.65 -24.03
CA ALA A 394 11.54 0.21 -23.07
C ALA A 394 10.76 1.28 -23.82
N ASN A 395 9.43 1.21 -23.77
CA ASN A 395 8.53 2.14 -24.45
C ASN A 395 7.84 3.05 -23.42
N LEU A 396 8.26 4.31 -23.38
CA LEU A 396 7.74 5.30 -22.44
C LEU A 396 6.27 5.67 -22.70
N ASP A 397 5.88 5.81 -23.97
CA ASP A 397 4.51 6.20 -24.34
C ASP A 397 3.49 5.13 -23.92
N LYS A 398 3.83 3.87 -24.16
CA LYS A 398 3.01 2.72 -23.74
C LYS A 398 3.21 2.37 -22.26
N ARG A 399 4.26 2.90 -21.61
CA ARG A 399 4.73 2.52 -20.26
C ARG A 399 4.96 1.01 -20.17
N GLN A 400 5.64 0.45 -21.16
CA GLN A 400 5.86 -0.99 -21.30
C GLN A 400 7.36 -1.30 -21.37
N LEU A 401 7.73 -2.43 -20.77
CA LEU A 401 9.04 -3.02 -20.85
C LEU A 401 8.89 -4.39 -21.49
N ASP A 402 9.72 -4.69 -22.48
CA ASP A 402 9.79 -5.99 -23.11
C ASP A 402 11.07 -6.67 -22.69
N TYR A 403 10.93 -7.94 -22.32
CA TYR A 403 11.98 -8.79 -21.82
C TYR A 403 12.16 -10.01 -22.69
N GLU A 404 13.39 -10.50 -22.73
CA GLU A 404 13.75 -11.78 -23.35
C GLU A 404 14.22 -12.74 -22.26
N LEU A 405 13.69 -13.97 -22.26
CA LEU A 405 14.07 -14.99 -21.29
C LEU A 405 15.49 -15.49 -21.57
N GLN A 406 16.31 -15.57 -20.53
CA GLN A 406 17.65 -16.15 -20.61
C GLN A 406 17.68 -17.52 -19.94
N PHE A 407 18.13 -18.54 -20.66
CA PHE A 407 18.39 -19.85 -20.10
C PHE A 407 19.81 -19.91 -19.56
N ASN A 408 20.00 -20.50 -18.38
CA ASN A 408 21.24 -20.54 -17.58
C ASN A 408 22.51 -21.14 -18.25
N ASN A 409 22.55 -21.33 -19.57
CA ASN A 409 23.73 -21.82 -20.27
C ASN A 409 24.80 -20.74 -20.55
N SER A 410 24.63 -19.49 -20.08
CA SER A 410 25.48 -18.36 -20.48
C SER A 410 25.98 -17.45 -19.32
N ILE A 411 25.86 -17.87 -18.06
CA ILE A 411 26.41 -17.08 -16.93
C ILE A 411 27.95 -17.13 -16.86
N ASN A 412 28.62 -18.03 -17.60
CA ASN A 412 30.08 -18.14 -17.56
C ASN A 412 30.85 -17.10 -18.41
N ASP A 413 30.19 -16.25 -19.20
CA ASP A 413 30.90 -15.37 -20.16
C ASP A 413 30.79 -13.85 -19.85
N SER A 414 29.95 -13.46 -18.89
CA SER A 414 29.73 -12.04 -18.52
C SER A 414 30.55 -11.58 -17.30
N ASP A 415 30.94 -12.51 -16.41
CA ASP A 415 31.77 -12.19 -15.24
C ASP A 415 33.22 -11.79 -15.60
N GLU A 416 33.72 -12.17 -16.78
CA GLU A 416 35.03 -11.72 -17.27
C GLU A 416 35.01 -10.27 -17.80
N LYS A 417 33.87 -9.78 -18.33
CA LYS A 417 33.77 -8.43 -18.91
C LYS A 417 33.52 -7.34 -17.86
N VAL A 418 32.87 -7.67 -16.74
CA VAL A 418 32.66 -6.71 -15.63
C VAL A 418 33.95 -6.50 -14.82
N LYS A 419 34.75 -7.56 -14.62
CA LYS A 419 36.05 -7.47 -13.92
C LYS A 419 37.13 -6.71 -14.70
N THR A 420 37.10 -6.73 -16.02
CA THR A 420 38.10 -6.03 -16.86
C THR A 420 37.86 -4.52 -17.00
N LYS A 421 36.62 -4.04 -16.83
CA LYS A 421 36.32 -2.58 -16.85
C LYS A 421 36.63 -1.88 -15.52
N SER A 422 36.46 -2.55 -14.37
CA SER A 422 36.77 -1.95 -13.06
C SER A 422 38.28 -1.82 -12.79
N THR A 423 39.10 -2.74 -13.32
CA THR A 423 40.56 -2.73 -13.12
C THR A 423 41.32 -1.76 -14.06
N LYS A 424 40.75 -1.36 -15.20
CA LYS A 424 41.37 -0.35 -16.07
C LYS A 424 41.18 1.09 -15.57
N LYS A 425 40.08 1.41 -14.88
CA LYS A 425 39.86 2.75 -14.30
C LYS A 425 40.75 3.04 -13.09
N SER A 426 41.03 2.05 -12.23
CA SER A 426 41.85 2.25 -11.03
C SER A 426 43.36 2.37 -11.29
N LYS A 427 43.87 1.89 -12.45
CA LYS A 427 45.28 2.09 -12.85
C LYS A 427 45.55 3.43 -13.54
N ALA A 428 44.53 4.12 -14.06
CA ALA A 428 44.71 5.42 -14.71
C ALA A 428 44.81 6.59 -13.71
N GLU A 429 44.16 6.50 -12.53
CA GLU A 429 44.21 7.55 -11.51
C GLU A 429 45.47 7.52 -10.62
N LYS A 430 46.20 6.40 -10.56
CA LYS A 430 47.47 6.30 -9.80
C LYS A 430 48.72 6.81 -10.53
N LYS A 431 48.59 7.33 -11.76
CA LYS A 431 49.70 7.93 -12.53
C LYS A 431 49.67 9.46 -12.63
N LYS A 432 48.75 10.12 -11.92
CA LYS A 432 48.72 11.59 -11.77
C LYS A 432 48.54 11.95 -10.29
N LYS A 433 49.60 11.78 -9.51
CA LYS A 433 49.87 12.52 -8.27
C LYS A 433 51.36 12.46 -7.98
#